data_AF-A0A2K1Q6Y8-F1
#
_entry.id   AF-A0A2K1Q6Y8-F1
#
_cell.length_a   1.000
_cell.length_b   1.000
_cell.length_c   1.000
_cell.angle_alpha   90.00
_cell.angle_beta   90.00
_cell.angle_gamma   90.00
#
_symmetry.space_group_name_H-M   'P 1'
#
loop_
_entity.id
_entity.type
_entity.pdbx_description
1 polymer ?
#
loop_
_entity_poly.entity_id
_entity_poly.type
_entity_poly.pdbx_seq_one_letter_code
_entity_poly.pdbx_strand_id
1 'polypeptide(L)'
;MKKAPGSLLTPIPILLALLTGTAAYADEVSPRSESLPTAPYLLPGAPTFDMSIAQFREKYNTANPDLPLSEYRAIDSRLDKSPLTRAASKISETLYASTALEPGTGKIKTLQITWLPIPGPDEKAAQEKAQAYMTALMRFFSPTRSVEDSRKRLNELLSKGKGARYYAQTEGALRFVVADNGDKGLTFAVEPIKLSLTEP
;
A
#
# COMPACT_ATOMS: atom_id res chain seq x y z
N MET A 1 0.34 -76.98 46.90
CA MET A 1 1.09 -77.85 45.96
C MET A 1 0.24 -77.99 44.70
N LYS A 2 0.66 -77.39 43.56
CA LYS A 2 1.08 -78.07 42.31
C LYS A 2 -0.04 -78.94 41.71
N LYS A 3 -0.59 -78.74 40.50
CA LYS A 3 -0.02 -78.38 39.17
C LYS A 3 -1.17 -78.03 38.18
N ALA A 4 -0.92 -77.13 37.24
CA ALA A 4 -1.56 -77.08 35.90
C ALA A 4 -0.70 -77.95 34.92
N PRO A 5 -0.95 -78.08 33.59
CA PRO A 5 -1.96 -77.46 32.71
C PRO A 5 -2.58 -78.42 31.63
N GLY A 6 -3.45 -77.89 30.76
CA GLY A 6 -3.86 -78.52 29.50
C GLY A 6 -4.59 -77.53 28.60
N SER A 7 -3.94 -77.13 27.50
CA SER A 7 -4.32 -76.08 26.55
C SER A 7 -4.73 -76.71 25.21
N LEU A 8 -5.73 -76.13 24.52
CA LEU A 8 -6.08 -76.28 23.08
C LEU A 8 -7.07 -75.13 22.76
N LEU A 9 -6.67 -74.01 22.11
CA LEU A 9 -6.70 -73.73 20.64
C LEU A 9 -8.07 -74.12 20.03
N THR A 10 -8.95 -73.26 19.49
CA THR A 10 -8.91 -72.13 18.52
C THR A 10 -10.40 -71.71 18.26
N PRO A 11 -10.79 -70.73 17.40
CA PRO A 11 -10.13 -69.54 16.86
C PRO A 11 -10.93 -68.22 17.08
N ILE A 12 -10.27 -67.12 16.72
CA ILE A 12 -10.65 -65.71 16.78
C ILE A 12 -11.64 -65.34 15.65
N PRO A 13 -12.72 -64.57 15.92
CA PRO A 13 -13.28 -63.66 14.93
C PRO A 13 -12.68 -62.26 15.11
N ILE A 14 -12.03 -61.80 14.04
CA ILE A 14 -11.49 -60.47 13.84
C ILE A 14 -12.66 -59.47 13.87
N LEU A 15 -12.70 -58.58 14.87
CA LEU A 15 -13.60 -57.42 14.84
C LEU A 15 -12.86 -56.24 14.21
N LEU A 16 -13.27 -55.94 12.98
CA LEU A 16 -12.75 -54.89 12.12
C LEU A 16 -13.04 -53.50 12.72
N ALA A 17 -11.99 -52.68 12.80
CA ALA A 17 -12.08 -51.27 13.15
C ALA A 17 -12.86 -50.47 12.08
N LEU A 18 -13.77 -49.62 12.52
CA LEU A 18 -14.20 -48.44 11.77
C LEU A 18 -14.07 -47.22 12.69
N LEU A 19 -12.91 -46.57 12.62
CA LEU A 19 -12.79 -45.16 12.99
C LEU A 19 -13.64 -44.36 12.00
N THR A 20 -14.76 -43.82 12.46
CA THR A 20 -15.47 -42.77 11.74
C THR A 20 -14.65 -41.49 11.88
N GLY A 21 -13.72 -41.28 10.93
CA GLY A 21 -13.13 -39.97 10.72
C GLY A 21 -14.23 -39.00 10.31
N THR A 22 -14.54 -38.03 11.17
CA THR A 22 -15.29 -36.86 10.75
C THR A 22 -14.44 -36.12 9.73
N ALA A 23 -14.77 -36.28 8.45
CA ALA A 23 -14.25 -35.40 7.41
C ALA A 23 -14.70 -33.99 7.75
N ALA A 24 -13.78 -33.18 8.26
CA ALA A 24 -13.94 -31.74 8.28
C ALA A 24 -13.99 -31.31 6.81
N TYR A 25 -15.20 -31.01 6.32
CA TYR A 25 -15.37 -30.29 5.07
C TYR A 25 -14.71 -28.93 5.28
N ALA A 26 -13.53 -28.76 4.70
CA ALA A 26 -12.98 -27.43 4.48
C ALA A 26 -14.00 -26.72 3.59
N ASP A 27 -14.68 -25.74 4.17
CA ASP A 27 -15.50 -24.78 3.43
C ASP A 27 -14.60 -24.21 2.34
N GLU A 28 -14.90 -24.52 1.07
CA GLU A 28 -14.16 -23.99 -0.07
C GLU A 28 -14.32 -22.48 -0.04
N VAL A 29 -13.32 -21.80 0.53
CA VAL A 29 -13.16 -20.36 0.39
C VAL A 29 -12.96 -20.10 -1.09
N SER A 30 -14.06 -19.86 -1.79
CA SER A 30 -14.07 -19.34 -3.14
C SER A 30 -13.17 -18.10 -3.14
N PRO A 31 -12.02 -18.09 -3.85
CA PRO A 31 -11.23 -16.89 -3.97
C PRO A 31 -12.05 -15.96 -4.85
N ARG A 32 -12.80 -15.05 -4.23
CA ARG A 32 -13.32 -13.87 -4.92
C ARG A 32 -12.09 -13.02 -5.27
N SER A 33 -11.40 -13.42 -6.34
CA SER A 33 -10.38 -12.63 -7.00
C SER A 33 -11.09 -11.49 -7.73
N GLU A 34 -11.66 -10.57 -6.96
CA GLU A 34 -11.95 -9.24 -7.50
C GLU A 34 -10.59 -8.66 -7.90
N SER A 35 -10.29 -8.72 -9.19
CA SER A 35 -9.11 -8.09 -9.76
C SER A 35 -9.18 -6.61 -9.39
N LEU A 36 -8.22 -6.13 -8.59
CA LEU A 36 -8.14 -4.72 -8.26
C LEU A 36 -8.04 -3.92 -9.56
N PRO A 37 -8.76 -2.79 -9.67
CA PRO A 37 -8.64 -1.93 -10.83
C PRO A 37 -7.17 -1.50 -11.00
N THR A 38 -6.69 -1.50 -12.25
CA THR A 38 -5.35 -1.01 -12.57
C THR A 38 -5.21 0.44 -12.11
N ALA A 39 -4.11 0.75 -11.41
CA ALA A 39 -3.87 2.10 -10.92
C ALA A 39 -3.83 3.09 -12.09
N PRO A 40 -4.53 4.24 -12.03
CA PRO A 40 -4.69 5.10 -13.20
C PRO A 40 -3.38 5.65 -13.79
N TYR A 41 -2.35 5.86 -12.97
CA TYR A 41 -1.03 6.31 -13.44
C TYR A 41 -0.29 5.27 -14.30
N LEU A 42 -0.74 4.01 -14.29
CA LEU A 42 -0.20 2.94 -15.13
C LEU A 42 -0.83 2.90 -16.53
N LEU A 43 -1.91 3.64 -16.75
CA LEU A 43 -2.61 3.62 -18.03
C LEU A 43 -1.81 4.34 -19.13
N PRO A 44 -1.87 3.88 -20.38
CA PRO A 44 -1.30 4.60 -21.51
C PRO A 44 -1.84 6.03 -21.59
N GLY A 45 -0.95 7.00 -21.82
CA GLY A 45 -1.33 8.42 -21.87
C GLY A 45 -1.72 9.03 -20.51
N ALA A 46 -1.51 8.34 -19.40
CA ALA A 46 -1.73 8.90 -18.07
C ALA A 46 -0.92 10.20 -17.90
N PRO A 47 -1.53 11.27 -17.33
CA PRO A 47 -0.89 12.57 -17.21
C PRO A 47 0.35 12.52 -16.32
N THR A 48 1.17 13.56 -16.44
CA THR A 48 2.32 13.82 -15.57
C THR A 48 2.20 15.20 -14.95
N PHE A 49 2.74 15.40 -13.76
CA PHE A 49 3.05 16.76 -13.32
C PHE A 49 4.11 17.36 -14.24
N ASP A 50 4.04 18.67 -14.47
CA ASP A 50 5.00 19.38 -15.30
C ASP A 50 6.28 19.72 -14.52
N MET A 51 6.87 18.69 -13.90
CA MET A 51 8.16 18.77 -13.22
C MET A 51 8.80 17.38 -13.15
N SER A 52 10.14 17.36 -13.15
CA SER A 52 10.91 16.15 -12.86
C SER A 52 10.95 15.86 -11.36
N ILE A 53 11.32 14.63 -11.00
CA ILE A 53 11.49 14.24 -9.59
C ILE A 53 12.57 15.07 -8.86
N ALA A 54 13.63 15.48 -9.56
CA ALA A 54 14.69 16.32 -9.00
C ALA A 54 14.16 17.73 -8.68
N GLN A 55 13.42 18.34 -9.62
CA GLN A 55 12.78 19.65 -9.42
C GLN A 55 11.74 19.62 -8.29
N PHE A 56 10.95 18.55 -8.21
CA PHE A 56 10.02 18.34 -7.11
C PHE A 56 10.75 18.34 -5.77
N ARG A 57 11.78 17.51 -5.63
CA ARG A 57 12.54 17.37 -4.38
C ARG A 57 13.14 18.68 -3.93
N GLU A 58 13.77 19.43 -4.83
CA GLU A 58 14.36 20.73 -4.55
C GLU A 58 13.31 21.69 -3.97
N LYS A 59 12.21 21.91 -4.72
CA LYS A 59 11.12 22.81 -4.31
C LYS A 59 10.46 22.35 -3.01
N TYR A 60 10.23 21.04 -2.85
CA TYR A 60 9.62 20.47 -1.67
C TYR A 60 10.50 20.68 -0.43
N ASN A 61 11.82 20.45 -0.52
CA ASN A 61 12.74 20.63 0.59
C ASN A 61 12.89 22.11 0.96
N THR A 62 12.91 23.02 -0.03
CA THR A 62 12.89 24.47 0.23
C THR A 62 11.63 24.88 1.00
N ALA A 63 10.47 24.32 0.66
CA ALA A 63 9.21 24.63 1.33
C ALA A 63 9.02 23.92 2.68
N ASN A 64 9.77 22.86 2.95
CA ASN A 64 9.62 22.00 4.14
C ASN A 64 10.98 21.61 4.72
N PRO A 65 11.75 22.57 5.28
CA PRO A 65 13.12 22.32 5.76
C PRO A 65 13.20 21.26 6.86
N ASP A 66 12.15 21.10 7.67
CA ASP A 66 12.09 20.13 8.78
C ASP A 66 11.59 18.73 8.35
N LEU A 67 11.13 18.59 7.11
CA LEU A 67 10.63 17.32 6.55
C LEU A 67 11.34 16.98 5.24
N PRO A 68 12.68 16.99 5.16
CA PRO A 68 13.38 16.87 3.90
C PRO A 68 13.25 15.47 3.29
N LEU A 69 13.19 15.43 1.97
CA LEU A 69 13.34 14.22 1.19
C LEU A 69 14.79 14.07 0.74
N SER A 70 15.36 12.87 0.94
CA SER A 70 16.63 12.46 0.36
C SER A 70 16.51 12.26 -1.16
N GLU A 71 17.64 12.03 -1.83
CA GLU A 71 17.62 11.73 -3.27
C GLU A 71 16.78 10.48 -3.59
N TYR A 72 16.07 10.54 -4.70
CA TYR A 72 15.33 9.40 -5.22
C TYR A 72 16.27 8.47 -5.98
N ARG A 73 16.30 7.21 -5.57
CA ARG A 73 17.09 6.16 -6.22
C ARG A 73 16.17 5.27 -7.04
N ALA A 74 16.60 4.94 -8.26
CA ALA A 74 15.86 4.02 -9.12
C ALA A 74 15.69 2.65 -8.43
N ILE A 75 14.49 2.08 -8.56
CA ILE A 75 14.18 0.73 -8.10
C ILE A 75 14.19 -0.17 -9.32
N ASP A 76 14.93 -1.28 -9.22
CA ASP A 76 14.99 -2.27 -10.28
C ASP A 76 13.62 -2.94 -10.45
N SER A 77 13.05 -2.81 -11.65
CA SER A 77 11.69 -3.24 -11.97
C SER A 77 11.68 -4.54 -12.77
N ARG A 78 12.68 -5.42 -12.63
CA ARG A 78 12.80 -6.69 -13.39
C ARG A 78 11.56 -7.60 -13.37
N LEU A 79 10.71 -7.48 -12.34
CA LEU A 79 9.48 -8.27 -12.20
C LEU A 79 8.22 -7.51 -12.67
N ASP A 80 8.32 -6.21 -12.95
CA ASP A 80 7.21 -5.36 -13.34
C ASP A 80 7.22 -5.15 -14.86
N LYS A 81 6.11 -5.48 -15.52
CA LYS A 81 5.92 -5.25 -16.96
C LYS A 81 5.62 -3.78 -17.29
N SER A 82 5.51 -2.93 -16.28
CA SER A 82 5.26 -1.50 -16.47
C SER A 82 6.42 -0.83 -17.21
N PRO A 83 6.15 -0.01 -18.24
CA PRO A 83 7.20 0.75 -18.92
C PRO A 83 7.74 1.90 -18.06
N LEU A 84 7.14 2.19 -16.90
CA LEU A 84 7.49 3.33 -16.07
C LEU A 84 8.78 3.13 -15.28
N THR A 85 9.59 4.18 -15.16
CA THR A 85 10.71 4.18 -14.22
C THR A 85 10.20 4.37 -12.80
N ARG A 86 10.60 3.50 -11.87
CA ARG A 86 10.27 3.63 -10.44
C ARG A 86 11.46 4.16 -9.66
N ALA A 87 11.22 5.02 -8.68
CA ALA A 87 12.25 5.49 -7.77
C ALA A 87 11.69 5.68 -6.35
N ALA A 88 12.56 5.61 -5.35
CA ALA A 88 12.20 5.88 -3.97
C ALA A 88 13.29 6.63 -3.19
N SER A 89 12.85 7.31 -2.14
CA SER A 89 13.66 8.03 -1.18
C SER A 89 13.32 7.54 0.22
N LYS A 90 14.31 7.06 0.96
CA LYS A 90 14.14 6.61 2.34
C LYS A 90 14.10 7.82 3.28
N ILE A 91 13.05 7.90 4.10
CA ILE A 91 12.89 8.94 5.14
C ILE A 91 13.27 8.37 6.51
N SER A 92 12.91 7.11 6.78
CA SER A 92 13.32 6.33 7.94
C SER A 92 13.14 4.83 7.66
N GLU A 93 13.33 3.96 8.66
CA GLU A 93 13.05 2.51 8.50
C GLU A 93 11.58 2.21 8.20
N THR A 94 10.66 3.02 8.72
CA THR A 94 9.21 2.80 8.61
C THR A 94 8.52 3.78 7.68
N LEU A 95 9.24 4.67 7.01
CA LEU A 95 8.66 5.73 6.19
C LEU A 95 9.51 5.95 4.95
N TYR A 96 8.87 5.90 3.78
CA TYR A 96 9.52 6.14 2.51
C TYR A 96 8.62 6.94 1.57
N ALA A 97 9.26 7.68 0.67
CA ALA A 97 8.62 8.32 -0.45
C ALA A 97 8.93 7.52 -1.72
N SER A 98 7.96 7.33 -2.60
CA SER A 98 8.16 6.64 -3.87
C SER A 98 7.43 7.34 -5.03
N THR A 99 7.85 7.02 -6.25
CA THR A 99 7.30 7.64 -7.45
C THR A 99 7.37 6.70 -8.64
N ALA A 100 6.43 6.88 -9.57
CA ALA A 100 6.55 6.36 -10.92
C ALA A 100 6.72 7.54 -11.89
N LEU A 101 7.64 7.38 -12.83
CA LEU A 101 8.11 8.43 -13.73
C LEU A 101 7.87 8.02 -15.18
N GLU A 102 7.52 9.01 -16.00
CA GLU A 102 7.48 8.87 -17.45
C GLU A 102 8.91 8.64 -17.98
N PRO A 103 9.15 7.55 -18.74
CA PRO A 103 10.46 7.27 -19.32
C PRO A 103 11.00 8.41 -20.17
N GLY A 104 12.32 8.58 -20.14
CA GLY A 104 13.04 9.61 -20.92
C GLY A 104 12.90 11.04 -20.39
N THR A 105 11.76 11.40 -19.79
CA THR A 105 11.53 12.76 -19.26
C THR A 105 11.75 12.87 -17.76
N GLY A 106 11.56 11.78 -17.01
CA GLY A 106 11.59 11.79 -15.55
C GLY A 106 10.44 12.60 -14.92
N LYS A 107 9.42 12.96 -15.70
CA LYS A 107 8.22 13.64 -15.21
C LYS A 107 7.39 12.70 -14.36
N ILE A 108 6.77 13.27 -13.33
CA ILE A 108 6.14 12.51 -12.25
C ILE A 108 4.73 12.11 -12.65
N LYS A 109 4.41 10.81 -12.63
CA LYS A 109 3.03 10.30 -12.78
C LYS A 109 2.31 10.10 -11.45
N THR A 110 3.05 9.80 -10.39
CA THR A 110 2.52 9.69 -9.02
C THR A 110 3.64 9.98 -8.02
N LEU A 111 3.30 10.59 -6.89
CA LEU A 111 4.14 10.65 -5.69
C LEU A 111 3.41 9.97 -4.56
N GLN A 112 4.11 9.15 -3.79
CA GLN A 112 3.53 8.34 -2.72
C GLN A 112 4.38 8.52 -1.47
N ILE A 113 3.72 8.63 -0.31
CA ILE A 113 4.32 8.48 1.01
C ILE A 113 3.71 7.22 1.61
N THR A 114 4.57 6.29 2.02
CA THR A 114 4.14 5.03 2.63
C THR A 114 4.76 4.87 4.00
N TRP A 115 3.91 4.66 4.99
CA TRP A 115 4.27 4.31 6.35
C TRP A 115 4.05 2.82 6.59
N LEU A 116 5.03 2.16 7.20
CA LEU A 116 4.98 0.76 7.63
C LEU A 116 4.81 0.74 9.15
N PRO A 117 3.62 0.38 9.66
CA PRO A 117 3.40 0.26 11.09
C PRO A 117 4.34 -0.79 11.70
N ILE A 118 5.03 -0.40 12.76
CA ILE A 118 5.78 -1.33 13.62
C ILE A 118 5.23 -1.14 15.03
N PRO A 119 4.60 -2.18 15.63
CA PRO A 119 4.11 -2.10 17.00
C PRO A 119 5.23 -1.77 17.98
N GLY A 120 5.00 -0.81 18.86
CA GLY A 120 5.98 -0.41 19.86
C GLY A 120 5.75 0.98 20.46
N PRO A 121 6.59 1.41 21.41
CA PRO A 121 6.45 2.72 22.06
C PRO A 121 6.52 3.89 21.07
N ASP A 122 7.24 3.73 19.96
CA ASP A 122 7.47 4.78 18.97
C ASP A 122 6.42 4.82 17.85
N GLU A 123 5.47 3.88 17.83
CA GLU A 123 4.49 3.74 16.73
C GLU A 123 3.71 5.05 16.50
N LYS A 124 3.22 5.65 17.59
CA LYS A 124 2.45 6.90 17.53
C LYS A 124 3.28 8.04 16.95
N ALA A 125 4.52 8.21 17.41
CA ALA A 125 5.41 9.26 16.90
C ALA A 125 5.78 9.03 15.42
N ALA A 126 5.99 7.77 15.02
CA ALA A 126 6.24 7.41 13.63
C ALA A 126 5.02 7.70 12.74
N GLN A 127 3.81 7.40 13.23
CA GLN A 127 2.56 7.72 12.55
C GLN A 127 2.37 9.23 12.39
N GLU A 128 2.61 10.01 13.44
CA GLU A 128 2.54 11.48 13.40
C GLU A 128 3.53 12.06 12.38
N LYS A 129 4.77 11.53 12.35
CA LYS A 129 5.76 11.90 11.34
C LYS A 129 5.28 11.56 9.94
N ALA A 130 4.74 10.36 9.71
CA ALA A 130 4.19 9.96 8.43
C ALA A 130 3.08 10.91 7.95
N GLN A 131 2.13 11.23 8.82
CA GLN A 131 1.06 12.17 8.50
C GLN A 131 1.59 13.58 8.22
N ALA A 132 2.68 14.02 8.87
CA ALA A 132 3.32 15.28 8.56
C ALA A 132 3.87 15.31 7.12
N TYR A 133 4.58 14.25 6.68
CA TYR A 133 5.04 14.12 5.29
C TYR A 133 3.88 14.06 4.29
N MET A 134 2.83 13.29 4.59
CA MET A 134 1.64 13.21 3.74
C MET A 134 0.92 14.56 3.61
N THR A 135 0.82 15.31 4.71
CA THR A 135 0.24 16.67 4.73
C THR A 135 1.09 17.63 3.91
N ALA A 136 2.41 17.60 4.07
CA ALA A 136 3.34 18.41 3.30
C ALA A 136 3.26 18.13 1.80
N LEU A 137 3.16 16.84 1.41
CA LEU A 137 2.97 16.42 0.02
C LEU A 137 1.65 16.95 -0.56
N MET A 138 0.53 16.84 0.17
CA MET A 138 -0.76 17.40 -0.24
C MET A 138 -0.65 18.92 -0.46
N ARG A 139 -0.09 19.64 0.51
CA ARG A 139 0.02 21.10 0.46
C ARG A 139 0.92 21.57 -0.69
N PHE A 140 1.96 20.82 -1.03
CA PHE A 140 2.80 21.12 -2.18
C PHE A 140 1.99 21.24 -3.48
N PHE A 141 1.01 20.34 -3.69
CA PHE A 141 0.15 20.36 -4.87
C PHE A 141 -1.15 21.17 -4.69
N SER A 142 -1.47 21.56 -3.45
CA SER A 142 -2.61 22.40 -3.10
C SER A 142 -2.16 23.64 -2.29
N PRO A 143 -1.36 24.54 -2.89
CA PRO A 143 -0.64 25.59 -2.16
C PRO A 143 -1.55 26.66 -1.53
N THR A 144 -2.83 26.71 -1.91
CA THR A 144 -3.82 27.62 -1.34
C THR A 144 -4.40 27.13 -0.01
N ARG A 145 -4.17 25.86 0.37
CA ARG A 145 -4.64 25.31 1.66
C ARG A 145 -3.68 25.68 2.77
N SER A 146 -4.23 26.07 3.93
CA SER A 146 -3.46 26.18 5.16
C SER A 146 -2.90 24.82 5.60
N VAL A 147 -1.99 24.83 6.57
CA VAL A 147 -1.42 23.58 7.12
C VAL A 147 -2.51 22.79 7.85
N GLU A 148 -3.34 23.49 8.60
CA GLU A 148 -4.43 22.96 9.40
C GLU A 148 -5.51 22.34 8.51
N ASP A 149 -5.91 23.05 7.44
CA ASP A 149 -6.88 22.55 6.47
C ASP A 149 -6.34 21.34 5.71
N SER A 150 -5.05 21.35 5.35
CA SER A 150 -4.40 20.22 4.68
C SER A 150 -4.36 18.98 5.59
N ARG A 151 -4.04 19.16 6.88
CA ARG A 151 -4.05 18.06 7.87
C ARG A 151 -5.46 17.53 8.08
N LYS A 152 -6.45 18.41 8.24
CA LYS A 152 -7.86 18.00 8.36
C LYS A 152 -8.30 17.21 7.12
N ARG A 153 -7.97 17.70 5.93
CA ARG A 153 -8.30 17.04 4.67
C ARG A 153 -7.63 15.68 4.53
N LEU A 154 -6.35 15.58 4.90
CA LEU A 154 -5.65 14.29 4.95
C LEU A 154 -6.39 13.32 5.87
N ASN A 155 -6.74 13.72 7.08
CA ASN A 155 -7.44 12.86 8.04
C ASN A 155 -8.79 12.36 7.49
N GLU A 156 -9.54 13.22 6.79
CA GLU A 156 -10.78 12.81 6.12
C GLU A 156 -10.52 11.75 5.04
N LEU A 157 -9.49 11.93 4.21
CA LEU A 157 -9.12 10.95 3.17
C LEU A 157 -8.65 9.63 3.78
N LEU A 158 -7.79 9.67 4.81
CA LEU A 158 -7.33 8.49 5.53
C LEU A 158 -8.48 7.74 6.19
N SER A 159 -9.43 8.47 6.78
CA SER A 159 -10.62 7.87 7.38
C SER A 159 -11.51 7.17 6.34
N LYS A 160 -11.69 7.77 5.16
CA LYS A 160 -12.49 7.18 4.09
C LYS A 160 -11.80 6.00 3.41
N GLY A 161 -10.47 6.03 3.32
CA GLY A 161 -9.66 4.95 2.77
C GLY A 161 -9.27 3.86 3.76
N LYS A 162 -9.70 3.96 5.03
CA LYS A 162 -9.32 3.02 6.09
C LYS A 162 -9.73 1.58 5.72
N GLY A 163 -8.78 0.66 5.83
CA GLY A 163 -8.93 -0.76 5.46
C GLY A 163 -9.15 -1.02 3.97
N ALA A 164 -9.17 0.01 3.11
CA ALA A 164 -9.35 -0.15 1.68
C ALA A 164 -8.00 -0.38 0.98
N ARG A 165 -7.94 -1.40 0.11
CA ARG A 165 -6.78 -1.63 -0.76
C ARG A 165 -6.56 -0.49 -1.76
N TYR A 166 -7.63 0.23 -2.10
CA TYR A 166 -7.61 1.41 -2.94
C TYR A 166 -8.84 2.28 -2.65
N TYR A 167 -8.60 3.51 -2.21
CA TYR A 167 -9.58 4.58 -2.14
C TYR A 167 -9.02 5.78 -2.88
N ALA A 168 -9.82 6.45 -3.69
CA ALA A 168 -9.40 7.65 -4.40
C ALA A 168 -10.45 8.74 -4.35
N GLN A 169 -10.00 9.99 -4.28
CA GLN A 169 -10.85 11.16 -4.42
C GLN A 169 -10.20 12.18 -5.34
N THR A 170 -10.96 12.62 -6.34
CA THR A 170 -10.56 13.68 -7.26
C THR A 170 -10.91 15.05 -6.68
N GLU A 171 -9.96 15.97 -6.76
CA GLU A 171 -10.10 17.38 -6.37
C GLU A 171 -9.42 18.26 -7.43
N GLY A 172 -10.22 18.90 -8.29
CA GLY A 172 -9.70 19.66 -9.41
C GLY A 172 -8.82 18.78 -10.30
N ALA A 173 -7.58 19.24 -10.57
CA ALA A 173 -6.60 18.52 -11.39
C ALA A 173 -5.80 17.45 -10.63
N LEU A 174 -6.20 17.09 -9.41
CA LEU A 174 -5.49 16.11 -8.58
C LEU A 174 -6.39 14.91 -8.25
N ARG A 175 -5.78 13.74 -8.15
CA ARG A 175 -6.34 12.57 -7.47
C ARG A 175 -5.52 12.31 -6.22
N PHE A 176 -6.20 12.27 -5.08
CA PHE A 176 -5.63 11.74 -3.86
C PHE A 176 -5.99 10.27 -3.74
N VAL A 177 -5.01 9.42 -3.47
CA VAL A 177 -5.21 7.98 -3.30
C VAL A 177 -4.76 7.57 -1.90
N VAL A 178 -5.55 6.74 -1.24
CA VAL A 178 -5.22 6.08 0.02
C VAL A 178 -5.27 4.57 -0.21
N ALA A 179 -4.24 3.86 0.23
CA ALA A 179 -4.25 2.41 0.32
C ALA A 179 -3.83 2.03 1.74
N ASP A 180 -4.74 1.45 2.50
CA ASP A 180 -4.52 1.00 3.88
C ASP A 180 -4.53 -0.52 3.91
N ASN A 181 -3.34 -1.10 4.02
CA ASN A 181 -3.14 -2.55 4.05
C ASN A 181 -2.84 -3.05 5.48
N GLY A 182 -3.24 -2.29 6.51
CA GLY A 182 -2.95 -2.60 7.91
C GLY A 182 -1.43 -2.66 8.15
N ASP A 183 -0.97 -3.76 8.73
CA ASP A 183 0.45 -3.99 9.07
C ASP A 183 1.38 -3.98 7.84
N LYS A 184 0.84 -4.13 6.62
CA LYS A 184 1.61 -4.06 5.38
C LYS A 184 1.88 -2.64 4.91
N GLY A 185 1.23 -1.65 5.54
CA GLY A 185 1.49 -0.25 5.31
C GLY A 185 0.30 0.58 4.90
N LEU A 186 0.39 1.86 5.22
CA LEU A 186 -0.51 2.93 4.82
C LEU A 186 0.18 3.81 3.77
N THR A 187 -0.41 3.90 2.58
CA THR A 187 0.08 4.74 1.50
C THR A 187 -0.89 5.88 1.23
N PHE A 188 -0.36 7.10 1.14
CA PHE A 188 -1.05 8.26 0.59
C PHE A 188 -0.31 8.69 -0.69
N ALA A 189 -1.06 8.92 -1.77
CA ALA A 189 -0.49 9.35 -3.03
C ALA A 189 -1.23 10.55 -3.63
N VAL A 190 -0.48 11.32 -4.41
CA VAL A 190 -0.99 12.43 -5.23
C VAL A 190 -0.65 12.14 -6.68
N GLU A 191 -1.67 12.16 -7.53
CA GLU A 191 -1.56 11.92 -8.96
C GLU A 191 -2.20 13.07 -9.74
N PRO A 192 -1.65 13.46 -10.91
CA PRO A 192 -2.29 14.43 -11.77
C PRO A 192 -3.51 13.83 -12.45
N ILE A 193 -4.50 14.67 -12.76
CA ILE A 193 -5.63 14.37 -13.62
C ILE A 193 -5.61 15.34 -14.80
N LYS A 194 -5.80 14.81 -16.01
CA LYS A 194 -6.11 15.64 -17.16
C LYS A 194 -7.55 16.11 -17.02
N LEU A 195 -7.75 17.42 -16.84
CA LEU A 195 -9.08 18.01 -16.91
C LEU A 195 -9.51 17.99 -18.37
N SER A 196 -10.48 17.14 -18.72
CA SER A 196 -11.21 17.28 -19.97
C SER A 196 -12.27 18.36 -19.77
N LEU A 197 -12.23 19.41 -20.58
CA LEU A 197 -13.39 20.29 -20.74
C LEU A 197 -14.50 19.40 -21.32
N THR A 198 -15.62 19.28 -20.61
CA THR A 198 -16.84 18.78 -21.23
C THR A 198 -17.18 19.82 -22.30
N GLU A 199 -17.27 19.40 -23.57
CA GLU A 199 -17.80 20.30 -24.59
C GLU A 199 -19.20 20.76 -24.17
N PRO A 200 -19.53 22.06 -24.33
CA PRO A 200 -20.81 22.61 -23.91
C PRO A 200 -22.00 22.01 -24.67
#